data_AF-A0A936J0J1-F1
#
_entry.id   AF-A0A936J0J1-F1
#
_cell.length_a   1.000
_cell.length_b   1.000
_cell.length_c   1.000
_cell.angle_alpha   90.00
_cell.angle_beta   90.00
_cell.angle_gamma   90.00
#
_symmetry.space_group_name_H-M   'P 1'
#
loop_
_entity.id
_entity.type
_entity.pdbx_description
1 polymer ?
#
loop_
_entity_poly.entity_id
_entity_poly.type
_entity_poly.pdbx_seq_one_letter_code
_entity_poly.pdbx_strand_id
1 'polypeptide(L)'
;MRPHNRVIPKFGVYATATLVDGTWRRSITNIGVRPTFESDADPSIETYLFDFDGDLYGDVLRVRFLHRIRDERKFNGIDELKSQIERDSDRALNYFRHRGVRNMLEIL
;
A
#
# COMPACT_ATOMS: atom_id res chain seq x y z
N MET A 1 7.82 13.14 -17.78
CA MET A 1 7.72 12.07 -18.80
C MET A 1 6.99 10.89 -18.19
N ARG A 2 5.90 10.40 -18.82
CA ARG A 2 5.30 9.11 -18.44
C ARG A 2 6.09 8.01 -19.15
N PRO A 3 6.67 7.03 -18.43
CA PRO A 3 7.36 5.93 -19.09
C PRO A 3 6.33 5.09 -19.87
N HIS A 4 6.59 4.88 -21.16
CA HIS A 4 5.68 4.17 -22.07
C HIS A 4 5.44 2.70 -21.66
N ASN A 5 6.33 2.12 -20.82
CA ASN A 5 6.27 0.74 -20.36
C ASN A 5 6.22 0.66 -18.82
N ARG A 6 5.23 1.29 -18.20
CA ARG A 6 5.02 1.19 -16.74
C ARG A 6 4.41 -0.19 -16.42
N VAL A 7 5.14 -1.02 -15.70
CA VAL A 7 4.62 -2.27 -15.11
C VAL A 7 4.19 -1.99 -13.68
N ILE A 8 2.96 -2.32 -13.34
CA ILE A 8 2.44 -2.26 -11.97
C ILE A 8 2.04 -3.67 -11.50
N PRO A 9 2.13 -3.97 -10.19
CA PRO A 9 1.58 -5.20 -9.66
C PRO A 9 0.08 -5.32 -9.96
N LYS A 10 -0.44 -6.55 -9.93
CA LYS A 10 -1.89 -6.82 -10.06
C LYS A 10 -2.67 -5.95 -9.06
N PHE A 11 -3.87 -5.52 -9.42
CA PHE A 11 -4.72 -4.80 -8.48
C PHE A 11 -5.01 -5.61 -7.20
N GLY A 12 -5.08 -4.89 -6.09
CA GLY A 12 -5.25 -5.49 -4.77
C GLY A 12 -4.55 -4.72 -3.66
N VAL A 13 -4.48 -5.37 -2.50
CA VAL A 13 -3.87 -4.83 -1.28
C VAL A 13 -2.59 -5.59 -0.96
N TYR A 14 -1.56 -4.88 -0.55
CA TYR A 14 -0.22 -5.38 -0.33
C TYR A 14 0.35 -4.89 1.01
N ALA A 15 1.06 -5.76 1.72
CA ALA A 15 2.02 -5.31 2.73
C ALA A 15 3.25 -4.75 2.00
N THR A 16 3.66 -3.55 2.40
CA THR A 16 4.69 -2.77 1.72
C THR A 16 5.68 -2.15 2.71
N ALA A 17 6.81 -1.66 2.20
CA ALA A 17 7.68 -0.77 2.96
C ALA A 17 7.86 0.53 2.18
N THR A 18 7.73 1.67 2.85
CA THR A 18 7.85 3.00 2.24
C THR A 18 9.07 3.69 2.80
N LEU A 19 9.95 4.17 1.91
CA LEU A 19 11.11 4.97 2.30
C LEU A 19 10.67 6.42 2.54
N VAL A 20 10.82 6.88 3.77
CA VAL A 20 10.57 8.27 4.20
C VAL A 20 11.79 8.74 4.97
N ASP A 21 12.39 9.85 4.55
CA ASP A 21 13.57 10.46 5.19
C ASP A 21 14.72 9.45 5.45
N GLY A 22 15.00 8.61 4.45
CA GLY A 22 16.06 7.60 4.53
C GLY A 22 15.73 6.38 5.41
N THR A 23 14.54 6.32 6.00
CA THR A 23 14.10 5.21 6.86
C THR A 23 13.00 4.40 6.18
N TRP A 24 13.14 3.07 6.13
CA TRP A 24 12.06 2.20 5.66
C TRP A 24 11.01 2.01 6.75
N ARG A 25 9.79 2.42 6.44
CA ARG A 25 8.64 2.30 7.32
C ARG A 25 7.70 1.21 6.82
N ARG A 26 7.11 0.47 7.76
CA ARG A 26 6.05 -0.50 7.46
C ARG A 26 4.86 0.23 6.88
N SER A 27 4.28 -0.29 5.81
CA SER A 27 3.11 0.28 5.17
C SER A 27 2.19 -0.79 4.60
N ILE A 28 0.98 -0.37 4.22
CA ILE A 28 0.02 -1.15 3.45
C ILE A 28 -0.41 -0.32 2.25
N THR A 29 -0.42 -0.93 1.07
CA THR A 29 -0.69 -0.24 -0.20
C THR A 29 -1.85 -0.89 -0.94
N ASN A 30 -2.81 -0.08 -1.37
CA ASN A 30 -3.83 -0.46 -2.33
C ASN A 30 -3.40 -0.01 -3.74
N ILE A 31 -3.56 -0.90 -4.71
CA ILE A 31 -3.51 -0.57 -6.14
C ILE A 31 -4.89 -0.87 -6.72
N GLY A 32 -5.51 0.15 -7.31
CA GLY A 32 -6.87 0.06 -7.82
C GLY A 32 -7.23 1.14 -8.81
N VAL A 33 -8.49 1.13 -9.25
CA VAL A 33 -9.06 2.18 -10.10
C VAL A 33 -10.21 2.84 -9.36
N ARG A 34 -10.19 4.17 -9.25
CA ARG A 34 -11.35 4.92 -8.77
C ARG A 34 -12.36 5.00 -9.92
N PRO A 35 -13.59 4.50 -9.76
CA PRO A 35 -14.58 4.46 -10.85
C PRO A 35 -15.21 5.82 -11.19
N THR A 36 -14.66 6.93 -10.69
CA THR A 36 -15.28 8.26 -10.81
C THR A 36 -14.46 9.16 -11.74
N PHE A 37 -15.13 9.57 -12.81
CA PHE A 37 -14.73 10.49 -13.88
C PHE A 37 -13.62 9.97 -14.81
N GLU A 38 -14.03 9.70 -16.04
CA GLU A 38 -13.23 9.29 -17.21
C GLU A 38 -12.95 7.79 -17.35
N SER A 39 -13.27 7.28 -18.55
CA SER A 39 -13.10 5.90 -19.01
C SER A 39 -11.63 5.43 -19.07
N ASP A 40 -10.68 6.35 -18.86
CA ASP A 40 -9.23 6.13 -18.96
C ASP A 40 -8.47 6.50 -17.67
N ALA A 41 -9.10 6.39 -16.51
CA ALA A 41 -8.47 6.72 -15.23
C ALA A 41 -7.22 5.84 -14.96
N ASP A 42 -6.07 6.49 -14.83
CA ASP A 42 -4.82 5.84 -14.40
C ASP A 42 -5.05 5.15 -13.03
N PRO A 43 -4.51 3.94 -12.82
CA PRO A 43 -4.63 3.25 -11.54
C PRO A 43 -4.00 4.08 -10.42
N SER A 44 -4.72 4.20 -9.31
CA SER A 44 -4.22 4.83 -8.09
C SER A 44 -3.38 3.84 -7.29
N ILE A 45 -2.33 4.38 -6.65
CA ILE A 45 -1.51 3.65 -5.69
C ILE A 45 -1.60 4.43 -4.39
N GLU A 46 -2.33 3.90 -3.42
CA GLU A 46 -2.63 4.56 -2.15
C GLU A 46 -1.93 3.81 -1.03
N THR A 47 -1.06 4.50 -0.28
CA THR A 47 -0.23 3.89 0.77
C THR A 47 -0.57 4.48 2.13
N TYR A 48 -0.80 3.62 3.12
CA TYR A 48 -0.90 3.99 4.53
C TYR A 48 0.36 3.53 5.26
N LEU A 49 1.03 4.45 5.95
CA LEU A 49 2.22 4.16 6.76
C LEU A 49 1.79 3.88 8.20
N PHE A 50 2.25 2.77 8.76
CA PHE A 50 1.99 2.45 10.16
C PHE A 50 2.86 3.32 11.07
N ASP A 51 2.26 3.80 12.16
CA ASP A 51 2.94 4.56 13.23
C ASP A 51 3.71 5.79 12.70
N PHE A 52 3.19 6.43 11.65
CA PHE A 52 3.74 7.66 11.07
C PHE A 52 2.72 8.79 11.22
N ASP A 53 3.23 9.95 11.63
CA ASP A 53 2.49 11.21 11.68
C ASP A 53 3.37 12.29 11.02
N GLY A 54 2.80 13.03 10.09
CA GLY A 54 3.53 13.99 9.25
C GLY A 54 2.90 14.21 7.88
N ASP A 55 3.37 15.23 7.17
CA ASP A 55 2.95 15.55 5.81
C ASP A 55 4.02 15.07 4.80
N LEU A 56 3.56 14.38 3.75
CA LEU A 56 4.38 13.87 2.65
C LEU A 56 3.92 14.43 1.30
N TYR A 57 3.08 15.48 1.31
CA TYR A 57 2.56 16.07 0.09
C TYR A 57 3.67 16.73 -0.73
N GLY A 58 3.77 16.32 -1.99
CA GLY A 58 4.83 16.79 -2.91
C GLY A 58 6.10 15.94 -2.88
N ASP A 59 6.24 15.04 -1.91
CA ASP A 59 7.42 14.18 -1.81
C ASP A 59 7.39 13.01 -2.80
N VAL A 60 8.56 12.66 -3.31
CA VAL A 60 8.76 11.47 -4.14
C VAL A 60 9.14 10.30 -3.23
N LEU A 61 8.17 9.44 -2.96
CA LEU A 61 8.36 8.26 -2.11
C LEU A 61 8.78 7.03 -2.91
N ARG A 62 9.53 6.13 -2.27
CA ARG A 62 9.80 4.77 -2.79
C ARG A 62 9.00 3.76 -2.00
N VAL A 63 8.24 2.93 -2.70
CA VAL A 63 7.42 1.86 -2.11
C VAL A 63 7.93 0.50 -2.59
N ARG A 64 8.23 -0.40 -1.64
CA ARG A 64 8.57 -1.80 -1.89
C ARG A 64 7.37 -2.69 -1.62
N PHE A 65 7.00 -3.49 -2.61
CA PHE A 65 5.96 -4.50 -2.48
C PHE A 65 6.54 -5.78 -1.90
N LEU A 66 6.03 -6.23 -0.75
CA LEU A 66 6.61 -7.35 -0.01
C LEU A 66 5.72 -8.58 -0.04
N HIS A 67 4.41 -8.40 0.19
CA HIS A 67 3.46 -9.50 0.23
C HIS A 67 2.08 -9.08 -0.22
N ARG A 68 1.42 -9.94 -0.99
CA ARG A 68 0.05 -9.72 -1.47
C ARG A 68 -0.95 -10.20 -0.43
N ILE A 69 -1.85 -9.32 0.00
CA ILE A 69 -2.87 -9.60 1.03
C ILE A 69 -4.17 -10.08 0.40
N ARG A 70 -4.67 -9.41 -0.64
CA ARG A 70 -5.90 -9.79 -1.36
C ARG A 70 -6.07 -9.10 -2.71
N ASP A 71 -7.01 -9.59 -3.53
CA ASP A 71 -7.58 -8.88 -4.67
C ASP A 71 -8.44 -7.67 -4.24
N GLU A 72 -8.74 -6.78 -5.18
CA GLU A 72 -9.72 -5.72 -4.98
C GLU A 72 -11.13 -6.27 -4.77
N ARG A 73 -11.95 -5.49 -4.06
CA ARG A 73 -13.33 -5.86 -3.73
C ARG A 73 -14.19 -4.60 -3.66
N LYS A 74 -15.41 -4.69 -4.19
CA LYS A 74 -16.46 -3.69 -3.96
C LYS A 74 -17.10 -3.91 -2.60
N PHE A 75 -17.42 -2.83 -1.91
CA PHE A 75 -18.08 -2.85 -0.61
C PHE A 75 -19.48 -2.26 -0.74
N ASN A 76 -20.43 -2.77 0.05
CA ASN A 76 -21.81 -2.33 0.03
C ASN A 76 -22.07 -1.13 0.96
N GLY A 77 -21.03 -0.63 1.63
CA GLY A 77 -21.13 0.51 2.54
C GLY A 77 -19.82 0.81 3.26
N ILE A 78 -19.80 1.94 3.97
CA ILE A 78 -18.61 2.43 4.67
C ILE A 78 -18.17 1.51 5.81
N ASP A 79 -19.11 0.86 6.49
CA ASP A 79 -18.78 -0.04 7.60
C ASP A 79 -18.09 -1.31 7.11
N GLU A 80 -18.55 -1.90 5.99
CA GLU A 80 -17.90 -3.06 5.37
C GLU A 80 -16.48 -2.72 4.91
N LEU A 81 -16.30 -1.52 4.32
CA LEU A 81 -15.00 -1.01 3.92
C LEU A 81 -14.06 -0.84 5.12
N LYS A 82 -14.51 -0.16 6.19
CA LYS A 82 -13.73 0.06 7.41
C LYS A 82 -13.29 -1.26 8.03
N SER A 83 -14.22 -2.19 8.24
CA SER A 83 -13.88 -3.49 8.80
C SER A 83 -12.93 -4.29 7.91
N GLN A 84 -12.97 -4.11 6.58
CA GLN A 84 -12.00 -4.75 5.70
C GLN A 84 -10.63 -4.10 5.81
N ILE A 85 -10.54 -2.77 5.90
CA ILE A 85 -9.28 -2.05 6.09
C ILE A 85 -8.60 -2.49 7.40
N GLU A 86 -9.36 -2.64 8.48
CA GLU A 86 -8.85 -3.17 9.76
C GLU A 86 -8.26 -4.57 9.58
N ARG A 87 -9.03 -5.49 8.97
CA ARG A 87 -8.56 -6.87 8.71
C ARG A 87 -7.32 -6.92 7.82
N ASP A 88 -7.25 -6.06 6.80
CA ASP A 88 -6.10 -5.98 5.91
C ASP A 88 -4.87 -5.45 6.65
N SER A 89 -5.06 -4.45 7.51
CA SER A 89 -4.02 -3.89 8.37
C SER A 89 -3.48 -4.91 9.36
N ASP A 90 -4.36 -5.68 10.02
CA ASP A 90 -3.97 -6.75 10.92
C ASP A 90 -3.15 -7.83 10.21
N ARG A 91 -3.54 -8.21 8.98
CA ARG A 91 -2.77 -9.15 8.16
C ARG A 91 -1.38 -8.61 7.82
N ALA A 92 -1.28 -7.33 7.44
CA ALA A 92 -0.02 -6.68 7.17
C ALA A 92 0.88 -6.65 8.43
N LEU A 93 0.33 -6.24 9.57
CA LEU A 93 1.05 -6.22 10.85
C LEU A 93 1.54 -7.62 11.25
N ASN A 94 0.71 -8.65 11.09
CA ASN A 94 1.13 -10.03 11.33
C ASN A 94 2.23 -10.49 10.37
N TYR A 95 2.19 -10.09 9.10
CA TYR A 95 3.29 -10.33 8.16
C TYR A 95 4.62 -9.76 8.68
N PHE A 96 4.63 -8.49 9.14
CA PHE A 96 5.84 -7.85 9.69
C PHE A 96 6.35 -8.45 11.00
N ARG A 97 5.53 -9.21 11.75
CA ARG A 97 5.96 -9.88 12.98
C ARG A 97 6.86 -11.08 12.73
N HIS A 98 6.87 -11.66 11.53
CA HIS A 98 7.75 -12.78 11.19
C HIS A 98 9.22 -12.35 11.28
N ARG A 99 10.05 -13.11 12.01
CA ARG A 99 11.45 -12.74 12.29
C ARG A 99 12.24 -12.38 11.03
N GLY A 100 12.10 -13.15 9.95
CA GLY A 100 12.80 -12.88 8.70
C GLY A 100 12.45 -11.53 8.08
N VAL A 101 11.17 -11.14 8.15
CA VAL A 101 10.68 -9.85 7.60
C VAL A 101 11.15 -8.69 8.48
N ARG A 102 11.08 -8.85 9.81
CA ARG A 102 11.51 -7.81 10.76
C ARG A 102 12.99 -7.47 10.58
N ASN A 103 13.85 -8.50 10.57
CA ASN A 103 15.28 -8.32 10.40
C ASN A 103 15.61 -7.65 9.06
N MET A 104 14.88 -8.00 7.99
CA MET A 104 15.06 -7.37 6.68
C MET A 104 14.79 -5.87 6.73
N LEU A 105 13.77 -5.42 7.45
CA LEU A 105 13.45 -3.99 7.56
C LEU A 105 14.43 -3.20 8.45
N GLU A 106 15.08 -3.85 9.41
CA GLU A 106 16.09 -3.21 10.27
C GLU A 106 17.44 -3.01 9.57
N ILE A 107 17.70 -3.75 8.50
CA ILE A 107 18.95 -3.69 7.71
C ILE A 107 18.84 -2.70 6.53
N LEU A 108 17.60 -2.36 6.14
CA LEU A 108 17.28 -1.51 5.00
C LEU A 108 17.14 -0.06 5.41
#